data_AF-A0A3S4W8X9-F1
#
_entry.id   AF-A0A3S4W8X9-F1
#
_cell.length_a   1.000
_cell.length_b   1.000
_cell.length_c   1.000
_cell.angle_alpha   90.00
_cell.angle_beta   90.00
_cell.angle_gamma   90.00
#
_symmetry.space_group_name_H-M   'P 1'
#
loop_
_entity.id
_entity.type
_entity.pdbx_description
1 polymer ?
#
loop_
_entity_poly.entity_id
_entity_poly.type
_entity_poly.pdbx_seq_one_letter_code
_entity_poly.pdbx_strand_id
1 'polypeptide(L)'
;MSFFLVGGGSESQEGADGTGLDEVYDAFIEEARSTGRSTLAVVVCGSPESAEVYSSPLAGIVTSRWPEAQIRTIRLTDEPPLTPLEGLDELAGIIVGGGRVADYLAGLGPSADQLSRLVRGGSPWLGFSAGAMATAVTAIEGGWHLQGRQIYPEAASEGFDELALAQGLGLVSITCLAHNDTCGGDGLLISAIDSGLLSSAVAVDEGTCLVIHHSSGRTQVMGSGVVRWFTKDPQGVIVRSERSPHKEVPPPPAAPRLAGMARVAAAARAAHQRHDTEKTGPTGDTAVPVESGQ
;
A
#
# COMPACT_ATOMS: atom_id res chain seq x y z
N MET A 1 4.85 21.19 0.30
CA MET A 1 5.12 20.19 -0.74
C MET A 1 4.93 18.80 -0.21
N SER A 2 4.57 17.91 -1.11
CA SER A 2 4.01 16.62 -0.75
C SER A 2 4.67 15.49 -1.51
N PHE A 3 4.68 14.32 -0.88
CA PHE A 3 4.89 13.05 -1.56
C PHE A 3 3.52 12.50 -1.93
N PHE A 4 3.31 12.29 -3.21
CA PHE A 4 2.13 11.65 -3.77
C PHE A 4 2.51 10.19 -4.06
N LEU A 5 2.16 9.29 -3.14
CA LEU A 5 2.50 7.86 -3.21
C LEU A 5 1.33 7.09 -3.82
N VAL A 6 1.41 6.76 -5.11
CA VAL A 6 0.34 6.12 -5.87
C VAL A 6 0.52 4.60 -5.88
N GLY A 7 -0.55 3.86 -5.56
CA GLY A 7 -0.54 2.40 -5.46
C GLY A 7 -0.47 1.65 -6.80
N GLY A 8 -0.45 2.36 -7.93
CA GLY A 8 -0.38 1.78 -9.28
C GLY A 8 -1.64 2.02 -10.12
N GLY A 9 -1.73 1.35 -11.27
CA GLY A 9 -2.90 1.33 -12.15
C GLY A 9 -2.90 2.34 -13.31
N SER A 10 -1.85 3.14 -13.51
CA SER A 10 -1.82 4.26 -14.48
C SER A 10 -0.87 4.10 -15.66
N GLU A 11 -0.24 2.93 -15.86
CA GLU A 11 0.87 2.78 -16.82
C GLU A 11 0.45 2.30 -18.22
N SER A 12 -0.84 2.02 -18.45
CA SER A 12 -1.33 1.74 -19.80
C SER A 12 -1.64 3.05 -20.55
N GLN A 13 -1.46 3.04 -21.86
CA GLN A 13 -1.82 4.13 -22.77
C GLN A 13 -3.33 4.48 -22.73
N GLU A 14 -4.14 3.60 -22.15
CA GLU A 14 -5.57 3.75 -21.88
C GLU A 14 -5.87 4.28 -20.45
N GLY A 15 -4.85 4.49 -19.61
CA GLY A 15 -4.94 4.62 -18.14
C GLY A 15 -4.54 5.97 -17.52
N ALA A 16 -4.20 7.00 -18.32
CA ALA A 16 -4.18 8.36 -17.77
C ALA A 16 -5.61 8.89 -17.59
N ASP A 17 -6.49 8.63 -18.55
CA ASP A 17 -7.90 9.01 -18.54
C ASP A 17 -8.75 7.83 -18.04
N GLY A 18 -9.05 7.77 -16.73
CA GLY A 18 -9.98 6.77 -16.18
C GLY A 18 -9.60 6.12 -14.85
N THR A 19 -8.38 6.37 -14.34
CA THR A 19 -7.94 5.88 -13.02
C THR A 19 -8.54 6.65 -11.84
N GLY A 20 -9.16 7.81 -12.10
CA GLY A 20 -9.69 8.69 -11.06
C GLY A 20 -8.60 9.41 -10.26
N LEU A 21 -7.40 9.55 -10.82
CA LEU A 21 -6.24 10.23 -10.22
C LEU A 21 -6.08 11.69 -10.68
N ASP A 22 -7.02 12.25 -11.44
CA ASP A 22 -6.90 13.62 -11.96
C ASP A 22 -6.67 14.66 -10.87
N GLU A 23 -7.37 14.53 -9.74
CA GLU A 23 -7.19 15.40 -8.57
C GLU A 23 -5.76 15.32 -8.00
N VAL A 24 -5.12 14.16 -8.06
CA VAL A 24 -3.73 13.94 -7.60
C VAL A 24 -2.77 14.67 -8.52
N TYR A 25 -2.99 14.54 -9.83
CA TYR A 25 -2.17 15.16 -10.86
C TYR A 25 -2.28 16.69 -10.84
N ASP A 26 -3.50 17.21 -10.66
CA ASP A 26 -3.74 18.65 -10.53
C ASP A 26 -3.02 19.21 -9.31
N ALA A 27 -3.17 18.56 -8.14
CA ALA A 27 -2.49 18.97 -6.91
C ALA A 27 -0.96 18.91 -7.04
N PHE A 28 -0.41 17.87 -7.66
CA PHE A 28 1.02 17.75 -7.92
C PHE A 28 1.55 18.90 -8.79
N ILE A 29 0.86 19.21 -9.89
CA ILE A 29 1.26 20.28 -10.82
C ILE A 29 1.11 21.66 -10.18
N GLU A 30 0.07 21.87 -9.36
CA GLU A 30 -0.09 23.11 -8.59
C GLU A 30 1.08 23.31 -7.62
N GLU A 31 1.46 22.28 -6.86
CA GLU A 31 2.63 22.35 -5.98
C GLU A 31 3.93 22.59 -6.77
N ALA A 32 4.12 21.91 -7.90
CA ALA A 32 5.31 22.08 -8.74
C ALA A 32 5.43 23.51 -9.29
N ARG A 33 4.33 24.13 -9.73
CA ARG A 33 4.29 25.53 -10.20
C ARG A 33 4.66 26.52 -9.10
N SER A 34 4.28 26.23 -7.86
CA SER A 34 4.55 27.11 -6.72
C SER A 34 6.04 27.27 -6.40
N THR A 35 6.90 26.37 -6.93
CA THR A 35 8.36 26.43 -6.77
C THR A 35 9.02 27.58 -7.54
N GLY A 36 8.34 28.14 -8.55
CA GLY A 36 8.91 29.15 -9.46
C GLY A 36 9.93 28.59 -10.46
N ARG A 37 10.16 27.27 -10.48
CA ARG A 37 10.98 26.55 -11.47
C ARG A 37 10.05 25.98 -12.55
N SER A 38 10.59 25.62 -13.72
CA SER A 38 9.75 25.15 -14.85
C SER A 38 10.11 23.76 -15.37
N THR A 39 11.12 23.09 -14.80
CA THR A 39 11.59 21.80 -15.30
C THR A 39 11.21 20.67 -14.35
N LEU A 40 10.42 19.71 -14.82
CA LEU A 40 10.09 18.50 -14.08
C LEU A 40 10.90 17.31 -14.61
N ALA A 41 11.30 16.41 -13.72
CA ALA A 41 11.86 15.13 -14.13
C ALA A 41 10.78 14.06 -14.27
N VAL A 42 10.91 13.23 -15.30
CA VAL A 42 10.18 11.96 -15.45
C VAL A 42 11.20 10.84 -15.41
N VAL A 43 11.12 9.98 -14.41
CA VAL A 43 12.07 8.90 -14.16
C VAL A 43 11.43 7.55 -14.45
N VAL A 44 12.09 6.76 -15.29
CA VAL A 44 11.65 5.40 -15.66
C VAL A 44 12.84 4.45 -15.74
N CYS A 45 12.61 3.18 -15.47
CA CYS A 45 13.61 2.12 -15.64
C CYS A 45 13.43 1.38 -16.98
N GLY A 46 14.52 0.83 -17.50
CA GLY A 46 14.49 -0.17 -18.57
C GLY A 46 15.25 0.21 -19.85
N SER A 47 15.08 -0.65 -20.87
CA SER A 47 15.67 -0.47 -22.20
C SER A 47 15.22 0.86 -22.83
N PRO A 48 15.96 1.42 -23.82
CA PRO A 48 15.53 2.64 -24.50
C PRO A 48 14.10 2.55 -25.05
N GLU A 49 13.73 1.40 -25.62
CA GLU A 49 12.41 1.16 -26.20
C GLU A 49 11.32 1.13 -25.13
N SER A 50 11.56 0.41 -24.03
CA SER A 50 10.61 0.31 -22.90
C SER A 50 10.46 1.65 -22.17
N ALA A 51 11.55 2.37 -21.97
CA ALA A 51 11.55 3.65 -21.26
C ALA A 51 10.73 4.72 -21.99
N GLU A 52 10.75 4.77 -23.33
CA GLU A 52 9.90 5.70 -24.09
C GLU A 52 8.41 5.37 -23.88
N VAL A 53 8.06 4.09 -23.91
CA VAL A 53 6.69 3.62 -23.67
C VAL A 53 6.20 4.00 -22.27
N TYR A 54 7.04 3.82 -21.24
CA TYR A 54 6.67 4.13 -19.86
C TYR A 54 6.73 5.63 -19.53
N SER A 55 7.64 6.39 -20.14
CA SER A 55 7.77 7.82 -19.85
C SER A 55 6.70 8.67 -20.53
N SER A 56 6.17 8.24 -21.68
CA SER A 56 5.18 9.01 -22.44
C SER A 56 3.88 9.29 -21.64
N PRO A 57 3.22 8.30 -21.00
CA PRO A 57 2.06 8.57 -20.14
C PRO A 57 2.38 9.50 -18.95
N LEU A 58 3.54 9.33 -18.32
CA LEU A 58 3.98 10.15 -17.19
C LEU A 58 4.26 11.60 -17.62
N ALA A 59 4.89 11.79 -18.78
CA ALA A 59 5.08 13.09 -19.40
C ALA A 59 3.72 13.72 -19.78
N GLY A 60 2.75 12.90 -20.19
CA GLY A 60 1.36 13.29 -20.47
C GLY A 60 0.67 14.00 -19.30
N ILE A 61 0.97 13.60 -18.06
CA ILE A 61 0.48 14.28 -16.84
C ILE A 61 0.90 15.75 -16.85
N VAL A 62 2.16 16.02 -17.21
CA VAL A 62 2.72 17.38 -17.26
C VAL A 62 2.19 18.12 -18.47
N THR A 63 2.27 17.55 -19.67
CA THR A 63 1.90 18.25 -20.92
C THR A 63 0.42 18.60 -21.00
N SER A 64 -0.46 17.79 -20.39
CA SER A 64 -1.92 18.08 -20.34
C SER A 64 -2.28 19.21 -19.38
N ARG A 65 -1.50 19.42 -18.31
CA ARG A 65 -1.83 20.36 -17.23
C ARG A 65 -0.96 21.60 -17.22
N TRP A 66 0.27 21.50 -17.73
CA TRP A 66 1.27 22.56 -17.80
C TRP A 66 2.12 22.47 -19.09
N PRO A 67 1.55 22.85 -20.24
CA PRO A 67 2.23 22.75 -21.54
C PRO A 67 3.55 23.51 -21.65
N GLU A 68 3.72 24.59 -20.87
CA GLU A 68 4.93 25.42 -20.87
C GLU A 68 6.08 24.84 -20.04
N ALA A 69 5.84 23.77 -19.26
CA ALA A 69 6.89 23.12 -18.48
C ALA A 69 7.88 22.38 -19.38
N GLN A 70 9.13 22.37 -18.97
CA GLN A 70 10.16 21.51 -19.55
C GLN A 70 10.12 20.14 -18.87
N ILE A 71 10.24 19.08 -19.66
CA ILE A 71 10.31 17.71 -19.15
C ILE A 71 11.72 17.17 -19.40
N ARG A 72 12.38 16.77 -18.32
CA ARG A 72 13.65 16.05 -18.36
C ARG A 72 13.38 14.57 -18.11
N THR A 73 13.42 13.77 -19.17
CA THR A 73 13.35 12.31 -19.03
C THR A 73 14.67 11.77 -18.51
N ILE A 74 14.63 11.06 -17.38
CA ILE A 74 15.75 10.36 -16.77
C ILE A 74 15.48 8.87 -16.92
N ARG A 75 16.31 8.20 -17.71
CA ARG A 75 16.22 6.76 -17.91
C ARG A 75 17.25 6.05 -17.05
N LEU A 76 16.78 5.21 -16.14
CA LEU A 76 17.62 4.34 -15.32
C LEU A 76 17.81 3.01 -16.05
N THR A 77 19.04 2.53 -16.06
CA THR A 77 19.44 1.29 -16.73
C THR A 77 19.97 0.29 -15.73
N ASP A 78 20.12 -0.96 -16.16
CA ASP A 78 20.71 -2.05 -15.37
C ASP A 78 22.15 -1.74 -14.91
N GLU A 79 22.84 -0.82 -15.59
CA GLU A 79 24.07 -0.20 -15.12
C GLU A 79 23.74 1.06 -14.31
N PRO A 80 23.78 1.00 -12.96
CA PRO A 80 23.47 2.17 -12.14
C PRO A 80 24.56 3.24 -12.29
N PRO A 81 24.19 4.52 -12.16
CA PRO A 81 25.16 5.60 -12.27
C PRO A 81 26.17 5.53 -11.13
N LEU A 82 27.45 5.67 -11.45
CA LEU A 82 28.53 5.68 -10.46
C LEU A 82 28.61 7.01 -9.67
N THR A 83 27.96 8.05 -10.18
CA THR A 83 27.95 9.39 -9.61
C THR A 83 26.51 9.90 -9.51
N PRO A 84 26.23 10.85 -8.60
CA PRO A 84 24.93 11.50 -8.53
C PRO A 84 24.52 12.09 -9.88
N LEU A 85 23.25 11.99 -10.23
CA LEU A 85 22.65 12.70 -11.35
C LEU A 85 22.79 14.20 -11.11
N GLU A 86 23.08 14.97 -12.15
CA GLU A 86 23.31 16.41 -11.99
C GLU A 86 21.99 17.21 -11.95
N GLY A 87 21.95 18.25 -11.12
CA GLY A 87 20.89 19.28 -11.14
C GLY A 87 19.50 18.80 -10.71
N LEU A 88 19.39 17.72 -9.92
CA LEU A 88 18.07 17.27 -9.46
C LEU A 88 17.44 18.25 -8.48
N ASP A 89 18.22 18.96 -7.67
CA ASP A 89 17.73 19.92 -6.67
C ASP A 89 17.23 21.25 -7.26
N GLU A 90 17.40 21.45 -8.57
CA GLU A 90 16.90 22.60 -9.34
C GLU A 90 15.54 22.35 -10.02
N LEU A 91 15.00 21.14 -9.92
CA LEU A 91 13.75 20.75 -10.57
C LEU A 91 12.52 21.34 -9.86
N ALA A 92 11.46 21.59 -10.62
CA ALA A 92 10.15 22.01 -10.13
C ALA A 92 9.38 20.85 -9.46
N GLY A 93 9.71 19.61 -9.81
CA GLY A 93 9.06 18.40 -9.31
C GLY A 93 9.65 17.17 -9.97
N ILE A 94 9.34 15.99 -9.43
CA ILE A 94 9.81 14.71 -9.97
C ILE A 94 8.66 13.70 -10.00
N ILE A 95 8.51 13.04 -11.14
CA ILE A 95 7.59 11.93 -11.38
C ILE A 95 8.42 10.66 -11.55
N VAL A 96 8.13 9.60 -10.80
CA VAL A 96 8.85 8.32 -10.83
C VAL A 96 7.87 7.20 -11.12
N GLY A 97 8.09 6.47 -12.20
CA GLY A 97 7.24 5.36 -12.62
C GLY A 97 7.35 4.11 -11.75
N GLY A 98 6.61 3.07 -12.14
CA GLY A 98 6.71 1.72 -11.60
C GLY A 98 7.78 0.88 -12.27
N GLY A 99 7.82 -0.40 -11.89
CA GLY A 99 8.90 -1.34 -12.23
C GLY A 99 9.45 -2.01 -10.97
N ARG A 100 10.71 -2.44 -11.00
CA ARG A 100 11.35 -3.07 -9.83
C ARG A 100 11.88 -2.00 -8.90
N VAL A 101 11.58 -2.11 -7.59
CA VAL A 101 12.09 -1.19 -6.56
C VAL A 101 13.61 -1.14 -6.57
N ALA A 102 14.27 -2.30 -6.71
CA ALA A 102 15.73 -2.42 -6.77
C ALA A 102 16.36 -1.51 -7.83
N ASP A 103 15.75 -1.39 -9.01
CA ASP A 103 16.29 -0.61 -10.12
C ASP A 103 16.24 0.90 -9.81
N TYR A 104 15.15 1.36 -9.18
CA TYR A 104 15.04 2.75 -8.74
C TYR A 104 16.00 3.06 -7.59
N LEU A 105 16.19 2.14 -6.64
CA LEU A 105 17.16 2.32 -5.55
C LEU A 105 18.59 2.36 -6.08
N ALA A 106 18.95 1.49 -7.01
CA ALA A 106 20.26 1.48 -7.65
C ALA A 106 20.50 2.75 -8.49
N GLY A 107 19.50 3.19 -9.24
CA GLY A 107 19.59 4.35 -10.12
C GLY A 107 19.56 5.71 -9.42
N LEU A 108 18.71 5.85 -8.40
CA LEU A 108 18.49 7.13 -7.68
C LEU A 108 19.28 7.22 -6.37
N GLY A 109 19.68 6.09 -5.79
CA GLY A 109 20.42 6.02 -4.52
C GLY A 109 21.67 6.92 -4.47
N PRO A 110 22.53 6.94 -5.51
CA PRO A 110 23.67 7.86 -5.57
C PRO A 110 23.27 9.35 -5.48
N SER A 111 22.01 9.68 -5.80
CA SER A 111 21.47 11.05 -5.78
C SER A 111 20.55 11.33 -4.60
N ALA A 112 20.47 10.44 -3.59
CA ALA A 112 19.54 10.58 -2.47
C ALA A 112 19.68 11.94 -1.74
N ASP A 113 20.90 12.45 -1.57
CA ASP A 113 21.15 13.76 -0.96
C ASP A 113 20.59 14.92 -1.80
N GLN A 114 20.71 14.85 -3.13
CA GLN A 114 20.10 15.85 -4.02
C GLN A 114 18.59 15.76 -4.00
N LEU A 115 18.01 14.56 -4.02
CA LEU A 115 16.57 14.35 -3.93
C LEU A 115 16.01 14.85 -2.58
N SER A 116 16.75 14.67 -1.49
CA SER A 116 16.40 15.23 -0.20
C SER A 116 16.38 16.77 -0.23
N ARG A 117 17.37 17.39 -0.89
CA ARG A 117 17.40 18.85 -1.10
C ARG A 117 16.29 19.34 -2.01
N LEU A 118 15.99 18.62 -3.09
CA LEU A 118 14.88 18.91 -3.99
C LEU A 118 13.57 19.01 -3.21
N VAL A 119 13.25 17.96 -2.45
CA VAL A 119 12.00 17.93 -1.69
C VAL A 119 12.00 18.98 -0.60
N ARG A 120 13.07 19.11 0.22
CA ARG A 120 13.17 20.17 1.24
C ARG A 120 13.11 21.59 0.65
N GLY A 121 13.52 21.75 -0.60
CA GLY A 121 13.50 23.00 -1.37
C GLY A 121 12.13 23.40 -1.90
N GLY A 122 11.10 22.56 -1.75
CA GLY A 122 9.72 22.92 -2.11
C GLY A 122 9.11 22.06 -3.21
N SER A 123 9.89 21.18 -3.85
CA SER A 123 9.39 20.45 -5.01
C SER A 123 8.66 19.16 -4.62
N PRO A 124 7.49 18.86 -5.20
CA PRO A 124 6.75 17.64 -4.92
C PRO A 124 7.38 16.41 -5.60
N TRP A 125 7.03 15.25 -5.05
CA TRP A 125 7.35 13.92 -5.60
C TRP A 125 6.07 13.19 -5.96
N LEU A 126 5.93 12.71 -7.18
CA LEU A 126 4.85 11.80 -7.60
C LEU A 126 5.44 10.44 -7.95
N GLY A 127 5.17 9.44 -7.12
CA GLY A 127 5.70 8.09 -7.29
C GLY A 127 4.59 7.10 -7.58
N PHE A 128 4.78 6.25 -8.59
CA PHE A 128 3.88 5.15 -8.93
C PHE A 128 4.51 3.82 -8.57
N SER A 129 3.77 2.96 -7.88
CA SER A 129 4.24 1.60 -7.56
C SER A 129 5.64 1.63 -6.91
N ALA A 130 6.67 1.08 -7.57
CA ALA A 130 8.05 1.16 -7.12
C ALA A 130 8.55 2.59 -6.83
N GLY A 131 8.17 3.59 -7.64
CA GLY A 131 8.49 4.99 -7.39
C GLY A 131 7.89 5.56 -6.11
N ALA A 132 6.76 5.00 -5.63
CA ALA A 132 6.22 5.31 -4.31
C ALA A 132 7.00 4.59 -3.21
N MET A 133 7.25 3.29 -3.40
CA MET A 133 7.90 2.41 -2.42
C MET A 133 9.36 2.81 -2.15
N ALA A 134 10.09 3.25 -3.18
CA ALA A 134 11.50 3.65 -3.07
C ALA A 134 11.74 4.87 -2.15
N THR A 135 10.71 5.68 -1.89
CA THR A 135 10.84 6.89 -1.04
C THR A 135 11.10 6.57 0.44
N ALA A 136 10.76 5.36 0.88
CA ALA A 136 10.83 4.97 2.28
C ALA A 136 12.26 4.92 2.84
N VAL A 137 12.42 4.87 4.16
CA VAL A 137 13.70 4.50 4.81
C VAL A 137 13.98 3.01 4.61
N THR A 138 12.95 2.18 4.75
CA THR A 138 13.00 0.74 4.48
C THR A 138 12.03 0.43 3.35
N ALA A 139 12.55 -0.03 2.22
CA ALA A 139 11.77 -0.39 1.04
C ALA A 139 11.61 -1.90 0.93
N ILE A 140 10.44 -2.36 0.49
CA ILE A 140 10.18 -3.77 0.16
C ILE A 140 10.58 -3.97 -1.30
N GLU A 141 11.52 -4.87 -1.58
CA GLU A 141 11.93 -5.17 -2.95
C GLU A 141 11.12 -6.30 -3.58
N GLY A 142 10.59 -7.20 -2.74
CA GLY A 142 9.83 -8.36 -3.18
C GLY A 142 9.86 -9.47 -2.14
N GLY A 143 9.56 -10.68 -2.57
CA GLY A 143 9.53 -11.88 -1.74
C GLY A 143 8.12 -12.31 -1.40
N TRP A 144 7.93 -13.63 -1.28
CA TRP A 144 6.63 -14.21 -1.00
C TRP A 144 6.63 -15.25 0.11
N HIS A 145 7.82 -15.60 0.60
CA HIS A 145 8.04 -16.36 1.82
C HIS A 145 8.60 -15.49 2.94
N LEU A 146 8.34 -15.92 4.17
CA LEU A 146 9.10 -15.52 5.35
C LEU A 146 9.36 -16.75 6.21
N GLN A 147 10.63 -17.13 6.34
CA GLN A 147 11.07 -18.34 7.04
C GLN A 147 10.39 -19.60 6.47
N GLY A 148 10.32 -19.70 5.13
CA GLY A 148 9.72 -20.81 4.40
C GLY A 148 8.20 -20.88 4.46
N ARG A 149 7.51 -19.91 5.08
CA ARG A 149 6.05 -19.81 5.10
C ARG A 149 5.57 -18.78 4.10
N GLN A 150 4.58 -19.11 3.28
CA GLN A 150 4.00 -18.17 2.34
C GLN A 150 3.31 -17.00 3.06
N ILE A 151 3.61 -15.78 2.62
CA ILE A 151 3.06 -14.52 3.14
C ILE A 151 2.48 -13.61 2.06
N TYR A 152 2.81 -13.87 0.79
CA TYR A 152 2.39 -13.07 -0.37
C TYR A 152 2.22 -14.00 -1.59
N PRO A 153 1.60 -13.55 -2.70
CA PRO A 153 1.60 -14.32 -3.94
C PRO A 153 2.98 -14.33 -4.62
N GLU A 154 3.42 -15.49 -5.09
CA GLU A 154 4.65 -15.65 -5.87
C GLU A 154 4.68 -14.74 -7.12
N ALA A 155 3.52 -14.52 -7.76
CA ALA A 155 3.41 -13.68 -8.95
C ALA A 155 3.79 -12.21 -8.69
N ALA A 156 3.73 -11.75 -7.44
CA ALA A 156 4.10 -10.39 -7.02
C ALA A 156 5.45 -10.35 -6.29
N SER A 157 6.24 -11.44 -6.37
CA SER A 157 7.48 -11.60 -5.61
C SER A 157 8.68 -10.80 -6.13
N GLU A 158 8.57 -10.23 -7.33
CA GLU A 158 9.69 -9.56 -8.03
C GLU A 158 10.95 -10.44 -8.15
N GLY A 159 10.77 -11.77 -8.18
CA GLY A 159 11.86 -12.74 -8.33
C GLY A 159 12.62 -13.06 -7.06
N PHE A 160 12.17 -12.58 -5.90
CA PHE A 160 12.71 -12.94 -4.60
C PHE A 160 11.90 -14.07 -3.98
N ASP A 161 12.55 -15.04 -3.35
CA ASP A 161 11.86 -16.12 -2.62
C ASP A 161 11.40 -15.64 -1.24
N GLU A 162 12.38 -15.33 -0.38
CA GLU A 162 12.16 -14.72 0.94
C GLU A 162 11.94 -13.20 0.84
N LEU A 163 11.20 -12.65 1.80
CA LEU A 163 10.96 -11.20 1.93
C LEU A 163 12.28 -10.43 1.88
N ALA A 164 12.45 -9.63 0.83
CA ALA A 164 13.61 -8.79 0.61
C ALA A 164 13.29 -7.35 1.01
N LEU A 165 14.09 -6.82 1.95
CA LEU A 165 14.04 -5.42 2.38
C LEU A 165 15.37 -4.75 2.04
N ALA A 166 15.30 -3.53 1.54
CA ALA A 166 16.46 -2.70 1.26
C ALA A 166 16.38 -1.35 1.97
N GLN A 167 17.52 -0.68 2.09
CA GLN A 167 17.56 0.73 2.43
C GLN A 167 16.95 1.51 1.26
N GLY A 168 15.85 2.22 1.53
CA GLY A 168 15.24 3.10 0.54
C GLY A 168 15.93 4.46 0.46
N LEU A 169 15.35 5.39 -0.30
CA LEU A 169 15.89 6.76 -0.48
C LEU A 169 15.82 7.60 0.80
N GLY A 170 15.07 7.16 1.82
CA GLY A 170 14.99 7.83 3.12
C GLY A 170 14.31 9.20 3.08
N LEU A 171 13.42 9.41 2.12
CA LEU A 171 12.68 10.66 1.93
C LEU A 171 11.41 10.69 2.80
N VAL A 172 10.81 9.53 3.05
CA VAL A 172 9.64 9.34 3.90
C VAL A 172 9.93 8.23 4.91
N SER A 173 9.46 8.38 6.15
CA SER A 173 9.71 7.41 7.22
C SER A 173 8.87 6.13 7.11
N ILE A 174 7.76 6.16 6.38
CA ILE A 174 6.82 5.04 6.31
C ILE A 174 7.13 4.13 5.11
N THR A 175 7.21 2.83 5.37
CA THR A 175 7.29 1.82 4.31
C THR A 175 5.96 1.72 3.59
N CYS A 176 6.00 1.77 2.26
CA CYS A 176 4.83 1.65 1.40
C CYS A 176 4.88 0.33 0.63
N LEU A 177 3.71 -0.27 0.41
CA LEU A 177 3.48 -1.38 -0.50
C LEU A 177 2.35 -1.01 -1.45
N ALA A 178 2.63 -1.05 -2.75
CA ALA A 178 1.66 -0.74 -3.80
C ALA A 178 0.82 -1.99 -4.17
N HIS A 179 -0.14 -1.83 -5.08
CA HIS A 179 -0.95 -2.92 -5.64
C HIS A 179 -1.70 -3.75 -4.60
N ASN A 180 -2.15 -3.12 -3.51
CA ASN A 180 -2.64 -3.89 -2.38
C ASN A 180 -3.94 -4.66 -2.67
N ASP A 181 -4.84 -4.09 -3.46
CA ASP A 181 -6.09 -4.72 -3.88
C ASP A 181 -5.90 -5.81 -4.94
N THR A 182 -4.90 -5.65 -5.82
CA THR A 182 -4.63 -6.58 -6.92
C THR A 182 -3.66 -7.71 -6.54
N CYS A 183 -2.73 -7.46 -5.61
CA CYS A 183 -1.72 -8.43 -5.16
C CYS A 183 -1.92 -8.93 -3.73
N GLY A 184 -2.76 -8.31 -2.90
CA GLY A 184 -3.07 -8.81 -1.55
C GLY A 184 -1.91 -8.67 -0.55
N GLY A 185 -1.41 -7.44 -0.39
CA GLY A 185 -0.22 -7.11 0.42
C GLY A 185 -0.37 -7.27 1.95
N ASP A 186 -1.60 -7.37 2.45
CA ASP A 186 -1.90 -7.44 3.88
C ASP A 186 -1.10 -8.53 4.63
N GLY A 187 -1.04 -9.75 4.06
CA GLY A 187 -0.36 -10.89 4.68
C GLY A 187 1.16 -10.72 4.80
N LEU A 188 1.76 -10.06 3.81
CA LEU A 188 3.18 -9.71 3.79
C LEU A 188 3.47 -8.71 4.90
N LEU A 189 2.71 -7.62 4.96
CA LEU A 189 2.95 -6.55 5.93
C LEU A 189 2.70 -7.00 7.38
N ILE A 190 1.65 -7.79 7.62
CA ILE A 190 1.40 -8.40 8.94
C ILE A 190 2.59 -9.26 9.35
N SER A 191 3.06 -10.14 8.45
CA SER A 191 4.18 -11.04 8.75
C SER A 191 5.50 -10.31 8.96
N ALA A 192 5.78 -9.26 8.19
CA ALA A 192 6.97 -8.41 8.34
C ALA A 192 6.95 -7.66 9.69
N ILE A 193 5.79 -7.21 10.15
CA ILE A 193 5.67 -6.50 11.43
C ILE A 193 5.74 -7.46 12.63
N ASP A 194 5.05 -8.60 12.55
CA ASP A 194 5.05 -9.62 13.61
C ASP A 194 6.45 -10.20 13.83
N SER A 195 7.22 -10.40 12.75
CA SER A 195 8.63 -10.82 12.82
C SER A 195 9.58 -9.73 13.28
N GLY A 196 9.11 -8.49 13.44
CA GLY A 196 9.91 -7.35 13.88
C GLY A 196 10.81 -6.74 12.81
N LEU A 197 10.65 -7.13 11.54
CA LEU A 197 11.37 -6.54 10.41
C LEU A 197 10.89 -5.10 10.11
N LEU A 198 9.61 -4.84 10.35
CA LEU A 198 9.00 -3.51 10.26
C LEU A 198 8.27 -3.16 11.57
N SER A 199 8.19 -1.86 11.89
CA SER A 199 7.37 -1.36 13.01
C SER A 199 6.00 -0.83 12.55
N SER A 200 5.94 -0.34 11.31
CA SER A 200 4.74 0.17 10.66
C SER A 200 4.91 0.16 9.15
N ALA A 201 3.80 0.03 8.42
CA ALA A 201 3.77 0.15 6.97
C ALA A 201 2.41 0.64 6.49
N VAL A 202 2.35 1.07 5.23
CA VAL A 202 1.10 1.32 4.52
C VAL A 202 1.00 0.46 3.28
N ALA A 203 -0.20 -0.01 2.99
CA ALA A 203 -0.55 -0.59 1.72
C ALA A 203 -1.49 0.36 0.97
N VAL A 204 -1.23 0.57 -0.32
CA VAL A 204 -1.99 1.49 -1.18
C VAL A 204 -2.55 0.70 -2.35
N ASP A 205 -3.88 0.71 -2.49
CA ASP A 205 -4.57 0.10 -3.62
C ASP A 205 -4.26 0.85 -4.93
N GLU A 206 -4.45 0.20 -6.08
CA GLU A 206 -4.37 0.87 -7.38
C GLU A 206 -5.43 2.00 -7.50
N GLY A 207 -5.16 2.99 -8.37
CA GLY A 207 -6.04 4.16 -8.54
C GLY A 207 -6.19 5.01 -7.27
N THR A 208 -5.28 4.86 -6.31
CA THR A 208 -5.30 5.52 -5.00
C THR A 208 -3.95 6.16 -4.72
N CYS A 209 -3.97 7.32 -4.07
CA CYS A 209 -2.77 8.04 -3.67
C CYS A 209 -2.80 8.34 -2.17
N LEU A 210 -1.73 8.00 -1.48
CA LEU A 210 -1.41 8.54 -0.16
C LEU A 210 -0.55 9.80 -0.33
N VAL A 211 -1.14 10.95 -0.03
CA VAL A 211 -0.43 12.23 -0.01
C VAL A 211 0.16 12.44 1.38
N ILE A 212 1.45 12.75 1.45
CA ILE A 212 2.17 13.05 2.70
C ILE A 212 2.81 14.43 2.58
N HIS A 213 2.32 15.38 3.37
CA HIS A 213 2.90 16.72 3.40
C HIS A 213 4.23 16.71 4.16
N HIS A 214 5.32 17.09 3.49
CA HIS A 214 6.69 16.84 3.96
C HIS A 214 7.02 17.48 5.33
N SER A 215 6.51 18.68 5.63
CA SER A 215 6.91 19.45 6.82
C SER A 215 6.08 19.10 8.04
N SER A 216 4.82 18.73 7.83
CA SER A 216 3.88 18.45 8.90
C SER A 216 3.65 16.95 9.12
N GLY A 217 4.08 16.09 8.19
CA GLY A 217 3.75 14.67 8.18
C GLY A 217 2.25 14.39 8.07
N ARG A 218 1.46 15.40 7.68
CA ARG A 218 0.00 15.27 7.56
C ARG A 218 -0.29 14.44 6.33
N THR A 219 -1.25 13.54 6.46
CA THR A 219 -1.60 12.60 5.40
C THR A 219 -3.01 12.82 4.89
N GLN A 220 -3.22 12.54 3.62
CA GLN A 220 -4.52 12.57 2.96
C GLN A 220 -4.59 11.44 1.94
N VAL A 221 -5.75 10.77 1.87
CA VAL A 221 -6.04 9.79 0.83
C VAL A 221 -6.83 10.44 -0.31
N MET A 222 -6.38 10.21 -1.54
CA MET A 222 -7.02 10.65 -2.78
C MET A 222 -7.23 9.45 -3.72
N GLY A 223 -8.15 9.55 -4.67
CA GLY A 223 -8.49 8.45 -5.58
C GLY A 223 -9.58 7.50 -5.08
N SER A 224 -9.67 6.30 -5.66
CA SER A 224 -10.84 5.41 -5.53
C SER A 224 -10.76 4.27 -4.54
N GLY A 225 -9.56 3.81 -4.20
CA GLY A 225 -9.35 2.62 -3.37
C GLY A 225 -9.19 2.96 -1.89
N VAL A 226 -8.37 2.16 -1.22
CA VAL A 226 -8.10 2.21 0.21
C VAL A 226 -6.61 2.35 0.44
N VAL A 227 -6.27 3.12 1.48
CA VAL A 227 -4.97 3.03 2.13
C VAL A 227 -5.15 2.27 3.44
N ARG A 228 -4.39 1.19 3.63
CA ARG A 228 -4.35 0.44 4.90
C ARG A 228 -3.07 0.76 5.65
N TRP A 229 -3.23 1.09 6.93
CA TRP A 229 -2.16 1.38 7.86
C TRP A 229 -1.95 0.18 8.76
N PHE A 230 -0.72 -0.31 8.85
CA PHE A 230 -0.31 -1.42 9.68
C PHE A 230 0.62 -0.88 10.76
N THR A 231 0.31 -1.14 12.02
CA THR A 231 1.13 -0.69 13.15
C THR A 231 1.29 -1.82 14.15
N LYS A 232 2.53 -2.00 14.63
CA LYS A 232 2.83 -2.97 15.68
C LYS A 232 2.07 -2.66 16.96
N ASP A 233 1.46 -3.70 17.53
CA ASP A 233 0.79 -3.71 18.83
C ASP A 233 1.37 -4.85 19.68
N PRO A 234 1.36 -4.77 21.03
CA PRO A 234 1.86 -5.86 21.87
C PRO A 234 1.21 -7.23 21.64
N GLN A 235 -0.01 -7.26 21.09
CA GLN A 235 -0.75 -8.50 20.82
C GLN A 235 -0.91 -8.82 19.32
N GLY A 236 -0.26 -8.07 18.43
CA GLY A 236 -0.28 -8.33 16.99
C GLY A 236 -0.10 -7.08 16.15
N VAL A 237 -0.90 -6.96 15.08
CA VAL A 237 -0.86 -5.83 14.14
C VAL A 237 -2.23 -5.17 14.07
N ILE A 238 -2.27 -3.86 14.34
CA ILE A 238 -3.48 -3.05 14.14
C ILE A 238 -3.54 -2.64 12.68
N VAL A 239 -4.66 -2.93 12.03
CA VAL A 239 -4.94 -2.53 10.65
C VAL A 239 -6.04 -1.46 10.64
N ARG A 240 -5.71 -0.25 10.18
CA ARG A 240 -6.68 0.85 9.99
C ARG A 240 -6.83 1.11 8.51
N SER A 241 -8.07 1.18 8.02
CA SER A 241 -8.35 1.56 6.63
C SER A 241 -8.74 3.04 6.53
N GLU A 242 -8.31 3.70 5.46
CA GLU A 242 -8.61 5.10 5.15
C GLU A 242 -8.98 5.22 3.67
N ARG A 243 -9.95 6.08 3.36
CA ARG A 243 -10.48 6.33 2.00
C ARG A 243 -10.51 7.83 1.76
N SER A 244 -10.55 8.23 0.48
CA SER A 244 -10.85 9.62 0.14
C SER A 244 -12.24 10.01 0.67
N PRO A 245 -12.39 11.16 1.37
CA PRO A 245 -13.68 11.60 1.89
C PRO A 245 -14.64 12.05 0.78
N HIS A 246 -14.13 12.28 -0.44
CA HIS A 246 -14.89 12.86 -1.55
C HIS A 246 -15.54 11.82 -2.47
N LYS A 247 -15.37 10.51 -2.21
CA LYS A 247 -15.91 9.46 -3.07
C LYS A 247 -16.98 8.63 -2.36
N GLU A 248 -18.13 8.51 -3.02
CA GLU A 248 -19.27 7.77 -2.52
C GLU A 248 -18.97 6.26 -2.54
N VAL A 249 -19.14 5.61 -1.39
CA VAL A 249 -18.94 4.16 -1.26
C VAL A 249 -20.22 3.46 -1.72
N PRO A 250 -20.15 2.46 -2.61
CA PRO A 250 -21.32 1.65 -2.96
C PRO A 250 -22.00 1.11 -1.70
N PRO A 251 -23.34 1.01 -1.67
CA PRO A 251 -24.04 0.49 -0.50
C PRO A 251 -23.50 -0.91 -0.16
N PRO A 252 -23.36 -1.24 1.14
CA PRO A 252 -22.86 -2.54 1.54
C PRO A 252 -23.73 -3.64 0.95
N PRO A 253 -23.15 -4.80 0.59
CA PRO A 253 -23.93 -5.93 0.12
C PRO A 253 -24.98 -6.31 1.16
N ALA A 254 -26.13 -6.80 0.69
CA ALA A 254 -27.18 -7.27 1.59
C ALA A 254 -26.59 -8.25 2.61
N ALA A 255 -26.93 -8.07 3.88
CA ALA A 255 -26.42 -8.91 4.95
C ALA A 255 -26.64 -10.40 4.61
N PRO A 256 -25.62 -11.26 4.80
CA PRO A 256 -25.75 -12.66 4.46
C PRO A 256 -26.93 -13.27 5.21
N ARG A 257 -27.86 -13.90 4.49
CA ARG A 257 -29.00 -14.59 5.09
C ARG A 257 -28.52 -15.91 5.71
N LEU A 258 -28.08 -15.86 6.96
CA LEU A 258 -27.66 -17.02 7.76
C LEU A 258 -28.88 -17.82 8.28
N ALA A 259 -29.84 -18.12 7.41
CA ALA A 259 -31.14 -18.70 7.77
C ALA A 259 -31.04 -20.06 8.48
N GLY A 260 -29.92 -20.78 8.33
CA GLY A 260 -29.64 -22.03 9.04
C GLY A 260 -29.13 -21.86 10.48
N MET A 261 -28.47 -20.75 10.80
CA MET A 261 -27.79 -20.58 12.10
C MET A 261 -28.77 -20.39 13.26
N ALA A 262 -29.93 -19.77 13.01
CA ALA A 262 -30.99 -19.66 14.02
C ALA A 262 -31.54 -21.03 14.44
N ARG A 263 -31.67 -21.97 13.49
CA ARG A 263 -32.11 -23.35 13.75
C ARG A 263 -31.03 -24.16 14.49
N VAL A 264 -29.77 -24.01 14.08
CA VAL A 264 -28.63 -24.66 14.74
C VAL A 264 -28.44 -24.15 16.17
N ALA A 265 -28.55 -22.84 16.40
CA ALA A 265 -28.48 -22.25 17.73
C ALA A 265 -29.65 -22.67 18.62
N ALA A 266 -30.87 -22.79 18.07
CA ALA A 266 -32.02 -23.31 18.80
C ALA A 266 -31.86 -24.80 19.17
N ALA A 267 -31.36 -25.62 18.23
CA ALA A 267 -31.09 -27.03 18.47
C ALA A 267 -29.99 -27.25 19.51
N ALA A 268 -28.91 -26.46 19.47
CA ALA A 268 -27.83 -26.50 20.45
C ALA A 268 -28.31 -26.13 21.87
N ARG A 269 -29.13 -25.08 21.99
CA ARG A 269 -29.76 -24.70 23.27
C ARG A 269 -30.69 -25.81 23.81
N ALA A 270 -31.51 -26.39 22.94
CA ALA A 270 -32.42 -27.48 23.32
C ALA A 270 -31.69 -28.79 23.67
N ALA A 271 -30.51 -29.04 23.10
CA ALA A 271 -29.67 -30.18 23.47
C ALA A 271 -28.99 -29.98 24.83
N HIS A 272 -28.51 -28.76 25.11
CA HIS A 272 -27.90 -28.41 26.40
C HIS A 272 -28.92 -28.50 27.55
N GLN A 273 -30.14 -27.95 27.34
CA GLN A 273 -31.22 -28.03 28.32
C GLN A 273 -31.65 -29.48 28.61
N ARG A 274 -31.71 -30.35 27.59
CA ARG A 274 -32.03 -31.77 27.79
C ARG A 274 -30.97 -32.51 28.61
N HIS A 275 -29.69 -32.25 28.31
CA HIS A 275 -28.57 -32.84 29.03
C HIS A 275 -28.50 -32.37 30.50
N ASP A 276 -28.87 -31.12 30.79
CA ASP A 276 -28.96 -30.62 32.16
C ASP A 276 -30.14 -31.24 32.92
N THR A 277 -31.32 -31.39 32.27
CA THR A 277 -32.48 -32.03 32.91
C THR A 277 -32.27 -33.52 33.19
N GLU A 278 -31.53 -34.24 32.33
CA GLU A 278 -31.19 -35.66 32.53
C GLU A 278 -30.19 -35.87 33.67
N LYS A 279 -29.29 -34.91 33.93
CA LYS A 279 -28.40 -34.92 35.10
C LYS A 279 -29.10 -34.61 36.42
N THR A 280 -30.27 -33.99 36.39
CA THR A 280 -31.04 -33.58 37.58
C THR A 280 -32.29 -34.42 37.85
N GLY A 281 -32.53 -35.50 37.10
CA GLY A 281 -33.65 -36.42 37.31
C GLY A 281 -33.50 -37.26 38.59
N PRO A 282 -34.60 -37.65 39.27
CA PRO A 282 -34.58 -38.06 40.67
C PRO A 282 -33.92 -39.42 40.87
N THR A 283 -32.97 -39.50 41.81
CA THR A 283 -32.54 -40.75 42.43
C THR A 283 -33.77 -41.42 43.04
N GLY A 284 -34.20 -42.53 42.44
CA GLY A 284 -35.40 -43.26 42.84
C GLY A 284 -35.35 -43.71 44.29
N ASP A 285 -36.36 -43.30 45.05
CA ASP A 285 -36.62 -43.78 46.40
C ASP A 285 -37.59 -44.96 46.29
N THR A 286 -37.04 -46.16 46.13
CA THR A 286 -37.80 -47.42 46.22
C THR A 286 -38.07 -47.72 47.69
N ALA A 287 -39.23 -47.32 48.21
CA ALA A 287 -39.73 -47.77 49.50
C ALA A 287 -40.21 -49.23 49.42
N VAL A 288 -39.51 -50.12 50.12
CA VAL A 288 -39.89 -51.52 50.36
C VAL A 288 -40.84 -51.58 51.58
N PRO A 289 -41.91 -52.40 51.57
CA PRO A 289 -42.92 -52.38 52.62
C PRO A 289 -42.44 -53.15 53.87
N VAL A 290 -42.77 -52.62 55.05
CA VAL A 290 -42.54 -53.31 56.34
C VAL A 290 -43.88 -53.81 56.88
N GLU A 291 -44.05 -55.13 56.87
CA GLU A 291 -45.03 -55.85 57.69
C GLU A 291 -44.58 -55.84 59.16
N SER A 292 -45.52 -55.53 60.06
CA SER A 292 -45.60 -56.03 61.44
C SER A 292 -47.03 -55.73 61.92
N GLY A 293 -47.80 -56.64 62.54
CA GLY A 293 -47.43 -57.83 63.29
C GLY A 293 -47.71 -57.59 64.78
N GLN A 294 -48.97 -57.81 65.18
CA GLN A 294 -49.56 -57.81 66.53
C GLN A 294 -49.66 -56.49 67.31
#